data_AF-A0A920IT48-F1
#
_entry.id   AF-A0A920IT48-F1
#
_cell.length_a   1.000
_cell.length_b   1.000
_cell.length_c   1.000
_cell.angle_alpha   90.00
_cell.angle_beta   90.00
_cell.angle_gamma   90.00
#
_symmetry.space_group_name_H-M   'P 1'
#
loop_
_entity.id
_entity.type
_entity.pdbx_description
1 polymer ?
#
loop_
_entity_poly.entity_id
_entity_poly.type
_entity_poly.pdbx_seq_one_letter_code
_entity_poly.pdbx_strand_id
1 'polypeptide(L)' 'MNSVSVDFMLLNATDEDGINSSMTDVFGVAASGLELIPPRQIMTRISYDF' A
#
# COMPACT_ATOMS: atom_id res chain seq x y z
N MET A 1 25.64 -10.04 -18.59
CA MET A 1 25.46 -8.69 -19.17
C MET A 1 24.92 -7.85 -18.05
N ASN A 2 25.73 -6.92 -17.53
CA ASN A 2 25.38 -6.13 -16.35
C ASN A 2 24.25 -5.16 -16.72
N SER A 3 23.19 -5.12 -15.91
CA SER A 3 22.02 -4.27 -16.15
C SER A 3 21.74 -3.36 -14.96
N VAL A 4 21.51 -2.08 -15.25
CA VAL A 4 20.93 -1.11 -14.32
C VAL A 4 19.49 -0.86 -14.76
N SER A 5 18.54 -0.95 -13.83
CA SER A 5 17.13 -0.59 -14.07
C SER A 5 16.66 0.48 -13.08
N VAL A 6 15.71 1.31 -13.53
CA VAL A 6 15.05 2.33 -12.73
C VAL A 6 13.55 2.21 -12.95
N ASP A 7 12.80 1.97 -11.88
CA ASP A 7 11.35 1.81 -11.91
C ASP A 7 10.68 2.92 -11.09
N PHE A 8 9.62 3.50 -11.65
CA PHE A 8 8.77 4.47 -10.95
C PHE A 8 7.42 3.82 -10.67
N MET A 9 6.98 3.87 -9.41
CA MET A 9 5.72 3.32 -8.95
C MET A 9 4.87 4.43 -8.34
N LEU A 10 3.63 4.53 -8.79
CA LEU A 10 2.60 5.41 -8.22
C LEU A 10 1.49 4.55 -7.66
N LEU A 11 1.26 4.63 -6.35
CA LEU A 11 0.21 3.91 -5.64
C LEU A 11 -0.85 4.90 -5.15
N ASN A 12 -2.12 4.50 -5.21
CA ASN A 12 -3.27 5.34 -4.89
C ASN A 12 -3.22 6.71 -5.62
N ALA A 13 -3.14 6.68 -6.95
CA ALA A 13 -2.92 7.87 -7.79
C ALA A 13 -4.00 8.95 -7.65
N THR A 14 -5.24 8.54 -7.38
CA THR A 14 -6.41 9.41 -7.22
C THR A 14 -6.66 9.81 -5.76
N ASP A 15 -5.79 9.40 -4.83
CA ASP A 15 -5.91 9.69 -3.40
C ASP A 15 -7.27 9.29 -2.83
N GLU A 16 -7.68 8.06 -3.14
CA GLU A 16 -8.91 7.47 -2.63
C GLU A 16 -8.75 7.15 -1.14
N ASP A 17 -9.79 7.51 -0.38
CA ASP A 17 -9.97 7.12 1.01
C ASP A 17 -10.81 5.84 1.08
N GLY A 18 -10.42 4.90 1.94
CA GLY A 18 -11.11 3.62 2.02
C GLY A 18 -10.68 2.76 3.19
N ILE A 19 -11.47 1.72 3.44
CA ILE A 19 -11.21 0.72 4.49
C ILE A 19 -10.75 -0.56 3.79
N ASN A 20 -9.54 -0.99 4.11
CA ASN A 20 -8.95 -2.25 3.63
C ASN A 20 -9.57 -3.45 4.37
N SER A 21 -9.69 -3.34 5.69
CA SER A 21 -10.23 -4.40 6.54
C SER A 21 -10.95 -3.80 7.74
N SER A 22 -12.04 -4.45 8.16
CA SER A 22 -12.75 -4.11 9.40
C SER A 22 -12.70 -5.30 10.33
N MET A 23 -12.12 -5.09 11.51
CA MET A 23 -12.03 -6.08 12.56
C MET A 23 -13.20 -5.89 13.52
N THR A 24 -13.92 -6.97 13.79
CA THR A 24 -14.96 -6.99 14.81
C THR A 24 -14.42 -7.61 16.09
N ASP A 25 -14.94 -7.17 17.23
CA ASP A 25 -14.69 -7.82 18.51
C ASP A 25 -15.11 -9.31 18.48
N VAL A 26 -14.61 -10.15 19.40
CA VAL A 26 -14.91 -11.60 19.47
C VAL A 26 -16.40 -11.88 19.61
N PHE A 27 -17.15 -10.92 20.19
CA PHE A 27 -18.61 -10.99 20.29
C PHE A 27 -19.34 -10.49 19.04
N GLY A 28 -18.64 -9.93 18.05
CA GLY A 28 -19.19 -9.49 16.77
C GLY A 28 -20.07 -8.24 16.83
N VAL A 29 -20.15 -7.57 17.98
CA VAL A 29 -21.12 -6.47 18.22
C VAL A 29 -20.56 -5.08 17.90
N ALA A 30 -19.24 -4.90 17.92
CA ALA A 30 -18.59 -3.61 17.63
C ALA A 30 -17.33 -3.78 16.75
N ALA A 31 -17.05 -2.78 15.93
CA ALA A 31 -15.78 -2.67 15.21
C ALA A 31 -14.69 -2.24 16.22
N SER A 32 -13.70 -3.10 16.44
CA SER A 32 -12.57 -2.82 17.36
C SER A 32 -11.37 -2.22 16.63
N GLY A 33 -11.33 -2.35 15.30
CA GLY A 33 -10.28 -1.78 14.46
C GLY A 33 -10.73 -1.63 13.01
N LEU A 34 -10.37 -0.50 12.40
CA LEU A 34 -10.47 -0.28 10.96
C LEU A 34 -9.06 -0.15 10.41
N GLU A 35 -8.73 -1.00 9.44
CA GLU A 35 -7.51 -0.88 8.65
C GLU A 35 -7.84 -0.04 7.43
N LEU A 36 -7.21 1.13 7.31
CA LEU A 36 -7.40 2.03 6.18
C LEU A 36 -6.51 1.62 5.02
N ILE A 37 -6.94 1.91 3.79
CA ILE A 37 -6.04 1.82 2.64
C ILE A 37 -4.92 2.87 2.77
N PRO A 38 -3.70 2.55 2.30
CA PRO A 38 -2.61 3.51 2.35
C PRO A 38 -2.92 4.77 1.51
N PRO A 39 -2.48 5.96 1.98
CA PRO A 39 -2.62 7.21 1.23
C PRO A 39 -1.78 7.15 -0.05
N ARG A 40 -1.90 8.15 -0.94
CA ARG A 40 -1.09 8.25 -2.16
C ARG A 40 0.42 8.12 -1.89
N GLN A 41 1.09 7.22 -2.60
CA GLN A 41 2.53 6.98 -2.49
C GLN A 41 3.24 7.06 -3.83
N ILE A 42 4.45 7.61 -3.82
CA ILE A 42 5.34 7.67 -4.97
C ILE A 42 6.63 6.97 -4.55
N MET A 43 7.04 5.94 -5.29
CA MET A 43 8.25 5.18 -5.03
C MET A 43 9.11 5.10 -6.28
N THR A 44 10.43 5.13 -6.08
CA THR A 44 11.41 4.87 -7.14
C THR A 44 12.30 3.73 -6.69
N ARG A 45 12.50 2.74 -7.56
CA ARG A 45 13.39 1.59 -7.33
C ARG A 45 14.55 1.66 -8.31
N ILE A 46 15.76 1.45 -7.81
CA ILE A 46 16.98 1.34 -8.61
C ILE A 46 17.55 -0.05 -8.35
N SER A 47 17.76 -0.83 -9.42
CA SER A 47 18.32 -2.17 -9.33
C SER A 47 19.58 -2.27 -10.18
N TYR A 48 20.57 -3.02 -9.69
CA TYR A 48 21.81 -3.29 -10.41
C TYR A 48 22.19 -4.76 -10.27
N ASP A 49 22.37 -5.43 -11.40
CA ASP A 49 22.86 -6.81 -11.46
C ASP A 49 24.35 -6.83 -11.82
N PHE A 50 25.14 -7.48 -10.95
CA PHE A 50 26.59 -7.61 -11.04
C PHE A 50 27.04 -8.72 -11.99
#